data_AF-A0A527UVF3-F1
#
_entry.id   AF-A0A527UVF3-F1
#
_cell.length_a   1.000
_cell.length_b   1.000
_cell.length_c   1.000
_cell.angle_alpha   90.00
_cell.angle_beta   90.00
_cell.angle_gamma   90.00
#
_symmetry.space_group_name_H-M   'P 1'
#
loop_
_entity.id
_entity.type
_entity.pdbx_description
1 polymer ?
#
loop_
_entity_poly.entity_id
_entity_poly.type
_entity_poly.pdbx_seq_one_letter_code
_entity_poly.pdbx_strand_id
1 'polypeptide(L)'
;VGPVTKAKLTERGILTIGQLANTPGRSIERLLGTAVGEKLSALAWNRDPRAIRTQHRARSAGAQSALGRKPAVESVFKPALLHLADRVASRLRAKSLAGSTVTV
;
A
#
# COMPACT_ATOMS: atom_id res chain seq x y z
N VAL A 1 -4.54 10.43 1.88
CA VAL A 1 -5.85 9.80 1.59
C VAL A 1 -5.88 9.46 0.11
N GLY A 2 -6.11 8.20 -0.27
CA GLY A 2 -6.13 7.78 -1.68
C GLY A 2 -7.52 7.91 -2.33
N PRO A 3 -7.64 7.71 -3.66
CA PRO A 3 -8.90 7.87 -4.41
C PRO A 3 -10.06 7.05 -3.86
N VAL A 4 -9.81 5.78 -3.50
CA VAL A 4 -10.83 4.87 -2.94
C VAL A 4 -11.35 5.39 -1.60
N THR A 5 -10.44 5.81 -0.70
CA THR A 5 -10.83 6.37 0.60
C THR A 5 -11.58 7.69 0.43
N LYS A 6 -11.15 8.54 -0.52
CA LYS A 6 -11.83 9.80 -0.84
C LYS A 6 -13.26 9.54 -1.32
N ALA A 7 -13.46 8.61 -2.25
CA ALA A 7 -14.79 8.26 -2.75
C ALA A 7 -15.72 7.82 -1.61
N LYS A 8 -15.28 6.90 -0.74
CA LYS A 8 -16.05 6.46 0.43
C LYS A 8 -16.45 7.60 1.37
N LEU A 9 -15.56 8.57 1.60
CA LEU A 9 -15.84 9.75 2.42
C LEU A 9 -16.85 10.67 1.73
N THR A 10 -16.66 10.92 0.44
CA THR A 10 -17.56 11.74 -0.39
C THR A 10 -18.97 11.15 -0.49
N GLU A 11 -19.12 9.84 -0.62
CA GLU A 11 -20.41 9.13 -0.57
C GLU A 11 -21.16 9.34 0.75
N ARG A 12 -20.43 9.70 1.82
CA ARG A 12 -20.99 10.03 3.15
C ARG A 12 -21.05 11.53 3.42
N GLY A 13 -20.85 12.37 2.41
CA GLY A 13 -20.90 13.83 2.53
C GLY A 13 -19.67 14.46 3.20
N ILE A 14 -18.59 13.71 3.39
CA ILE A 14 -17.35 14.19 4.00
C ILE A 14 -16.40 14.62 2.88
N LEU A 15 -16.37 15.92 2.63
CA LEU A 15 -15.60 16.58 1.58
C LEU A 15 -14.40 17.35 2.12
N THR A 16 -14.44 17.74 3.40
CA THR A 16 -13.40 18.57 4.04
C THR A 16 -12.84 17.92 5.31
N ILE A 17 -11.66 18.38 5.71
CA ILE A 17 -11.03 17.96 6.96
C ILE A 17 -11.89 18.34 8.17
N GLY A 18 -12.56 19.50 8.14
CA GLY A 18 -13.46 19.93 9.21
C GLY A 18 -14.68 19.02 9.36
N GLN A 19 -15.29 18.58 8.25
CA GLN A 19 -16.37 17.60 8.28
C GLN A 19 -15.90 16.24 8.83
N LEU A 20 -14.69 15.81 8.45
CA LEU A 20 -14.08 14.60 8.97
C LEU A 20 -13.82 14.69 10.48
N ALA A 21 -13.32 15.83 10.96
CA ALA A 21 -13.07 16.10 12.39
C ALA A 21 -14.36 16.10 13.22
N ASN A 22 -15.46 16.57 12.63
CA ASN A 22 -16.79 16.64 13.27
C ASN A 22 -17.60 15.35 13.14
N THR A 23 -17.11 14.35 12.40
CA THR A 23 -17.79 13.06 12.28
C THR A 23 -17.38 12.16 13.45
N PRO A 24 -18.33 11.47 14.11
CA PRO A 24 -17.99 10.54 15.20
C PRO A 24 -16.99 9.46 14.74
N GLY A 25 -15.93 9.22 15.53
CA GLY A 25 -14.87 8.25 15.20
C GLY A 25 -15.40 6.86 14.87
N ARG A 26 -16.37 6.35 15.65
CA ARG A 26 -17.05 5.07 15.38
C ARG A 26 -17.70 4.99 13.99
N SER A 27 -18.21 6.11 13.46
CA SER A 27 -18.79 6.16 12.12
C SER A 27 -17.71 6.08 11.03
N ILE A 28 -16.56 6.72 11.25
CA ILE A 28 -15.41 6.68 10.33
C ILE A 28 -14.76 5.30 10.34
N GLU A 29 -14.58 4.68 11.52
CA GLU A 29 -14.06 3.33 11.66
C GLU A 29 -14.94 2.29 10.95
N ARG A 30 -16.27 2.40 11.10
CA ARG A 30 -17.21 1.51 10.38
C ARG A 30 -17.13 1.69 8.85
N LEU A 31 -16.79 2.89 8.37
CA LEU A 31 -16.69 3.19 6.94
C LEU A 31 -15.34 2.74 6.34
N LEU A 32 -14.25 2.92 7.07
CA LEU A 32 -12.87 2.80 6.56
C LEU A 32 -12.06 1.66 7.18
N GLY A 33 -12.61 0.99 8.20
CA GLY A 33 -11.89 0.06 9.08
C GLY A 33 -11.22 0.80 10.24
N THR A 34 -11.03 0.10 11.36
CA THR A 34 -10.50 0.65 12.62
C THR A 34 -9.20 1.42 12.42
N ALA A 35 -8.16 0.78 11.87
CA ALA A 35 -6.84 1.39 11.75
C ALA A 35 -6.81 2.65 10.86
N VAL A 36 -7.58 2.67 9.76
CA VAL A 36 -7.66 3.84 8.88
C VAL A 36 -8.53 4.91 9.52
N GLY A 37 -9.63 4.53 10.17
CA GLY A 37 -10.55 5.45 10.78
C GLY A 37 -9.94 6.20 11.96
N GLU A 38 -9.33 5.48 12.91
CA GLU A 38 -8.58 6.07 14.02
C GLU A 38 -7.51 7.05 13.51
N LYS A 39 -6.72 6.62 12.53
CA LYS A 39 -5.68 7.46 11.93
C LYS A 39 -6.23 8.74 11.32
N LEU A 40 -7.31 8.64 10.53
CA LEU A 40 -7.88 9.81 9.87
C LEU A 40 -8.59 10.76 10.83
N SER A 41 -9.27 10.23 11.85
CA SER A 41 -9.86 11.04 12.91
C SER A 41 -8.80 11.78 13.71
N ALA A 42 -7.67 11.16 14.02
CA ALA A 42 -6.54 11.82 14.68
C ALA A 42 -5.91 12.91 13.80
N LEU A 43 -5.63 12.59 12.53
CA LEU A 43 -5.04 13.54 11.59
C LEU A 43 -5.95 14.73 11.29
N ALA A 44 -7.27 14.56 11.32
CA ALA A 44 -8.22 15.65 11.15
C ALA A 44 -8.14 16.70 12.29
N TRP A 45 -7.64 16.29 13.45
CA TRP A 45 -7.34 17.14 14.61
C TRP A 45 -5.85 17.49 14.74
N ASN A 46 -5.06 17.31 13.68
CA ASN A 46 -3.61 17.53 13.68
C ASN A 46 -2.87 16.72 14.77
N ARG A 47 -3.40 15.54 15.14
CA ARG A 47 -2.80 14.64 16.12
C ARG A 47 -2.02 13.55 15.39
N ASP A 48 -0.70 13.62 15.47
CA ASP A 48 0.19 12.63 14.87
C ASP A 48 1.36 12.32 15.81
N PRO A 49 1.30 11.22 16.60
CA PRO A 49 2.37 10.86 17.52
C PRO A 49 3.56 10.17 16.83
N ARG A 50 3.55 10.03 15.49
CA ARG A 50 4.58 9.28 14.77
C ARG A 50 5.92 10.03 14.83
N ALA A 51 6.91 9.38 15.45
CA ALA A 51 8.28 9.86 15.44
C ALA A 51 8.93 9.73 14.06
N ILE A 52 9.90 10.61 13.77
CA ILE A 52 10.77 10.50 12.61
C ILE A 52 11.58 9.20 12.74
N ARG A 53 11.53 8.36 11.72
CA ARG A 53 12.33 7.12 11.64
C ARG A 53 13.44 7.31 10.61
N THR A 54 14.68 7.32 11.09
CA THR A 54 15.88 7.49 10.25
C THR A 54 16.38 6.18 9.64
N GLN A 55 16.02 5.04 10.25
CA GLN A 55 16.40 3.71 9.76
C GLN A 55 15.16 2.92 9.33
N HIS A 56 15.23 2.31 8.14
CA HIS A 56 14.18 1.42 7.66
C HIS A 56 14.79 0.17 7.04
N ARG A 57 14.42 -1.00 7.56
CA ARG A 57 14.77 -2.29 6.96
C ARG A 57 13.69 -2.68 5.97
N ALA A 58 14.07 -2.92 4.72
CA ALA A 58 13.15 -3.49 3.72
C ALA A 58 12.65 -4.85 4.20
N ARG A 59 11.33 -5.05 4.18
CA ARG A 59 10.67 -6.31 4.59
C ARG A 59 10.36 -7.23 3.41
N SER A 60 10.41 -6.72 2.20
CA SER A 60 10.16 -7.46 0.97
C SER A 60 11.11 -6.98 -0.13
N ALA A 61 11.33 -7.83 -1.12
CA ALA A 61 12.01 -7.50 -2.37
C ALA A 61 11.13 -7.99 -3.52
N GLY A 62 10.90 -7.11 -4.50
CA GLY A 62 10.03 -7.43 -5.64
C GLY A 62 10.55 -6.86 -6.94
N ALA A 63 10.04 -7.41 -8.02
CA ALA A 63 10.30 -7.01 -9.39
C ALA A 63 8.98 -7.17 -10.15
N GLN A 64 8.58 -6.15 -10.91
CA GLN A 64 7.39 -6.20 -11.76
C GLN A 64 7.73 -5.77 -13.19
N SER A 65 6.93 -6.25 -14.15
CA SER A 65 6.97 -5.86 -15.56
C SER A 65 5.54 -5.85 -16.11
N ALA A 66 5.19 -4.80 -16.85
CA ALA A 66 3.90 -4.71 -17.53
C ALA A 66 4.02 -5.35 -18.92
N LEU A 67 3.33 -6.47 -19.16
CA LEU A 67 3.38 -7.22 -20.42
C LEU A 67 2.43 -6.68 -21.51
N GLY A 68 1.72 -5.58 -21.22
CA GLY A 68 0.71 -5.00 -22.11
C GLY A 68 -0.66 -5.66 -22.00
N ARG A 69 -1.56 -5.29 -22.93
CA ARG A 69 -2.98 -5.73 -22.94
C ARG A 69 -3.25 -6.99 -23.77
N LYS A 70 -2.22 -7.60 -24.34
CA LYS A 70 -2.37 -8.79 -25.19
C LYS A 70 -2.68 -10.01 -24.32
N PRO A 71 -3.33 -11.05 -24.86
CA PRO A 71 -3.51 -12.31 -24.16
C PRO A 71 -2.20 -12.84 -23.59
N ALA A 72 -2.27 -13.50 -22.43
CA ALA A 72 -1.11 -14.09 -21.78
C ALA A 72 -0.58 -15.27 -22.61
N VAL A 73 0.48 -15.03 -23.39
CA VAL A 73 1.15 -16.08 -24.17
C VAL A 73 2.35 -16.58 -23.38
N GLU A 74 2.49 -17.91 -23.31
CA GLU A 74 3.53 -18.58 -22.53
C GLU A 74 4.95 -18.16 -22.93
N SER A 75 5.20 -18.01 -24.23
CA SER A 75 6.47 -17.51 -24.77
C SER A 75 6.81 -16.09 -24.34
N VAL A 76 5.85 -15.33 -23.81
CA VAL A 76 6.04 -13.97 -23.30
C VAL A 76 6.18 -13.96 -21.77
N PHE A 77 5.24 -14.57 -21.04
CA PHE A 77 5.24 -14.45 -19.59
C PHE A 77 6.28 -15.35 -18.90
N LYS A 78 6.65 -16.52 -19.46
CA LYS A 78 7.67 -17.38 -18.85
C LYS A 78 9.05 -16.70 -18.82
N PRO A 79 9.57 -16.15 -19.94
CA PRO A 79 10.85 -15.42 -19.90
C PRO A 79 10.79 -14.20 -18.99
N ALA A 80 9.66 -13.48 -18.97
CA ALA A 80 9.48 -12.34 -18.08
C ALA A 80 9.54 -12.76 -16.61
N LEU A 81 8.87 -13.86 -16.23
CA LEU A 81 8.88 -14.36 -14.86
C LEU A 81 10.29 -14.79 -14.42
N LEU A 82 11.02 -15.51 -15.28
CA LEU A 82 12.41 -15.89 -15.02
C LEU A 82 13.31 -14.67 -14.81
N HIS A 83 13.18 -13.66 -15.68
CA HIS A 83 13.92 -12.42 -15.56
C HIS A 83 13.59 -11.66 -14.25
N LEU A 84 12.31 -11.59 -13.87
CA LEU A 84 11.89 -10.96 -12.63
C LEU A 84 12.41 -11.72 -11.39
N ALA A 85 12.39 -13.05 -11.43
CA ALA A 85 12.94 -13.90 -10.38
C ALA A 85 14.45 -13.68 -10.21
N ASP A 86 15.22 -13.68 -11.29
CA ASP A 86 16.66 -13.41 -11.24
C ASP A 86 16.96 -12.01 -10.70
N ARG A 87 16.17 -11.00 -11.11
CA ARG A 87 16.33 -9.63 -10.60
C ARG A 87 16.08 -9.53 -9.09
N VAL A 88 15.10 -10.27 -8.55
CA VAL A 88 14.86 -10.33 -7.09
C VAL A 88 16.00 -11.07 -6.39
N ALA A 89 16.39 -12.25 -6.89
CA ALA A 89 17.44 -13.07 -6.30
C ALA A 89 18.79 -12.35 -6.26
N SER A 90 19.17 -11.70 -7.36
CA SER A 90 20.41 -10.91 -7.44
C SER A 90 20.42 -9.73 -6.47
N ARG A 91 19.28 -9.04 -6.27
CA ARG A 91 19.17 -7.97 -5.27
C ARG A 91 19.27 -8.49 -3.84
N LEU A 92 18.70 -9.65 -3.55
CA LEU A 92 18.79 -10.28 -2.22
C LEU A 92 20.22 -10.74 -1.91
N ARG A 93 20.87 -11.41 -2.87
CA ARG A 93 22.28 -11.85 -2.74
C ARG A 93 23.24 -10.69 -2.50
N ALA A 94 23.08 -9.58 -3.24
CA ALA A 94 23.91 -8.38 -3.05
C ALA A 94 23.82 -7.76 -1.63
N LYS A 95 22.78 -8.12 -0.87
CA LYS A 95 22.58 -7.68 0.52
C LYS A 95 22.75 -8.80 1.54
N SER A 96 23.21 -9.98 1.11
CA SER A 96 23.30 -11.19 1.94
C SER A 96 21.98 -11.51 2.66
N LEU A 97 20.84 -11.33 1.97
CA LEU A 97 19.50 -11.61 2.48
C LEU A 97 18.88 -12.84 1.81
N ALA A 98 17.97 -13.50 2.52
CA ALA A 98 17.09 -14.55 2.01
C ALA A 98 15.63 -14.21 2.25
N GLY A 99 14.73 -14.71 1.39
CA GLY A 99 13.27 -14.59 1.55
C GLY A 99 12.65 -15.92 1.98
N SER A 100 11.58 -15.87 2.78
CA SER A 100 10.85 -17.05 3.27
C SER A 100 9.52 -17.28 2.55
N THR A 101 9.05 -16.30 1.77
CA THR A 101 7.73 -16.32 1.14
C THR A 101 7.81 -15.69 -0.23
N VAL A 102 7.22 -16.35 -1.23
CA VAL A 102 7.14 -15.88 -2.62
C VAL A 102 5.68 -15.61 -2.97
N THR A 103 5.44 -14.50 -3.68
CA THR A 103 4.13 -14.10 -4.19
C THR A 103 4.29 -13.69 -5.64
N VAL A 104 3.42 -14.20 -6.53
CA VAL A 104 3.41 -13.96 -7.98
C VAL A 104 2.08 -13.32 -8.36
#